data_AF-A0A814H0W4-F1
#
_entry.id   AF-A0A814H0W4-F1
#
_cell.length_a   1.000
_cell.length_b   1.000
_cell.length_c   1.000
_cell.angle_alpha   90.00
_cell.angle_beta   90.00
_cell.angle_gamma   90.00
#
_symmetry.space_group_name_H-M   'P 1'
#
loop_
_entity.id
_entity.type
_entity.pdbx_description
1 polymer ?
#
loop_
_entity_poly.entity_id
_entity_poly.type
_entity_poly.pdbx_seq_one_letter_code
_entity_poly.pdbx_strand_id
1 'polypeptide(L)'
;MTEQLPIKFQEHLQLQSVGINVKNIGFSSLTMESDKFICVREKIYDTAFVIIIDMADPTNPIKRPITADSAIMNPTSKVIALKAGKTLQIFNIELRRRMKTYAMEEDCIFWKWVSVNTIGIVAETSVYHWTMEGDSQPVKMFDRHQSLLGCQIINYRTDESLQWLLVNGIQAQEGRVVGRMQLYSVERKVSQSIEGHAAAFTQFKLEANKKTSTLFSFAVRGPQGGKVSSNKVFKVNTDCAELQMLFA
;
A
#
# COMPACT_ATOMS: atom_id res chain seq x y z
N MET A 1 -6.18 -39.17 16.19
CA MET A 1 -6.74 -37.84 16.48
C MET A 1 -6.05 -36.88 15.53
N THR A 2 -6.76 -36.35 14.54
CA THR A 2 -6.21 -35.33 13.64
C THR A 2 -6.07 -34.03 14.44
N GLU A 3 -4.85 -33.54 14.60
CA GLU A 3 -4.57 -32.23 15.23
C GLU A 3 -5.36 -31.13 14.51
N GLN A 4 -6.18 -30.40 15.25
CA GLN A 4 -6.89 -29.25 14.73
C GLN A 4 -5.88 -28.11 14.52
N LEU A 5 -5.58 -27.81 13.25
CA LEU A 5 -4.69 -26.71 12.90
C LEU A 5 -5.31 -25.36 13.29
N PRO A 6 -4.51 -24.39 13.78
CA PRO A 6 -5.01 -23.06 14.16
C PRO A 6 -5.30 -22.16 12.95
N ILE A 7 -5.15 -22.67 11.72
CA ILE A 7 -5.35 -21.92 10.48
C ILE A 7 -6.30 -22.65 9.54
N LYS A 8 -7.06 -21.85 8.77
CA LYS A 8 -7.85 -22.35 7.65
C LYS A 8 -7.18 -21.90 6.35
N PHE A 9 -6.61 -22.84 5.62
CA PHE A 9 -6.05 -22.60 4.29
C PHE A 9 -7.12 -22.85 3.23
N GLN A 10 -7.33 -21.89 2.33
CA GLN A 10 -8.33 -21.99 1.26
C GLN A 10 -7.78 -21.42 -0.05
N GLU A 11 -8.00 -22.15 -1.14
CA GLU A 11 -7.82 -21.63 -2.50
C GLU A 11 -9.14 -21.03 -2.98
N HIS A 12 -9.15 -19.73 -3.30
CA HIS A 12 -10.35 -19.04 -3.74
C HIS A 12 -10.51 -19.03 -5.26
N LEU A 13 -9.41 -18.91 -6.00
CA LEU A 13 -9.42 -18.76 -7.46
C LEU A 13 -8.05 -19.10 -8.05
N GLN A 14 -8.05 -19.88 -9.13
CA GLN A 14 -6.88 -20.05 -10.00
C GLN A 14 -6.96 -19.04 -11.15
N LEU A 15 -6.08 -18.03 -11.19
CA LEU A 15 -6.20 -16.93 -12.16
C LEU A 15 -6.14 -17.40 -13.63
N GLN A 16 -5.39 -18.47 -13.90
CA GLN A 16 -5.32 -19.06 -15.24
C GLN A 16 -6.67 -19.61 -15.72
N SER A 17 -7.52 -20.12 -14.82
CA SER A 17 -8.81 -20.72 -15.19
C SER A 17 -9.82 -19.67 -15.66
N VAL A 18 -9.62 -18.40 -15.29
CA VAL A 18 -10.41 -17.26 -15.74
C VAL A 18 -9.71 -16.45 -16.84
N GLY A 19 -8.75 -17.08 -17.53
CA GLY A 19 -8.14 -16.54 -18.75
C GLY A 19 -6.98 -15.55 -18.52
N ILE A 20 -6.45 -15.44 -17.30
CA ILE A 20 -5.28 -14.60 -17.04
C ILE A 20 -4.00 -15.31 -17.49
N ASN A 21 -3.24 -14.65 -18.36
CA ASN A 21 -1.93 -15.15 -18.79
C ASN A 21 -0.92 -15.12 -17.63
N VAL A 22 -0.19 -16.22 -17.46
CA VAL A 22 0.85 -16.40 -16.42
C VAL A 22 1.89 -15.29 -16.43
N LYS A 23 2.26 -14.78 -17.61
CA LYS A 23 3.23 -13.69 -17.77
C LYS A 23 2.77 -12.39 -17.09
N ASN A 24 1.46 -12.23 -16.90
CA ASN A 24 0.84 -11.06 -16.26
C ASN A 24 0.54 -11.29 -14.77
N ILE A 25 0.92 -12.43 -14.20
CA ILE A 25 0.80 -12.70 -12.76
C ILE A 25 2.11 -12.28 -12.10
N GLY A 26 2.27 -10.99 -11.84
CA GLY A 26 3.47 -10.44 -11.21
C GLY A 26 3.23 -9.04 -10.63
N PHE A 27 4.14 -8.61 -9.76
CA PHE A 27 4.01 -7.34 -9.01
C PHE A 27 3.83 -6.09 -9.90
N SER A 28 4.40 -6.09 -11.11
CA SER A 28 4.29 -4.96 -12.03
C SER A 28 2.97 -4.91 -12.80
N SER A 29 2.30 -6.05 -12.98
CA SER A 29 1.12 -6.20 -13.85
C SER A 29 -0.16 -6.52 -13.10
N LEU A 30 -0.09 -7.09 -11.89
CA LEU A 30 -1.22 -7.48 -11.06
C LEU A 30 -1.23 -6.71 -9.75
N THR A 31 -2.39 -6.13 -9.40
CA THR A 31 -2.60 -5.41 -8.14
C THR A 31 -3.83 -5.95 -7.40
N MET A 32 -3.76 -5.91 -6.07
CA MET A 32 -4.84 -6.31 -5.18
C MET A 32 -4.85 -5.37 -3.97
N GLU A 33 -5.77 -4.42 -3.98
CA GLU A 33 -5.85 -3.35 -2.97
C GLU A 33 -6.75 -3.73 -1.80
N SER A 34 -7.67 -4.66 -2.02
CA SER A 34 -8.55 -5.28 -1.02
C SER A 34 -8.91 -6.71 -1.44
N ASP A 35 -9.76 -7.37 -0.65
CA ASP A 35 -10.36 -8.67 -0.99
C ASP A 35 -11.46 -8.60 -2.06
N LYS A 36 -11.82 -7.40 -2.55
CA LYS A 36 -12.94 -7.19 -3.47
C LYS A 36 -12.56 -7.32 -4.93
N PHE A 37 -11.36 -6.87 -5.31
CA PHE A 37 -10.97 -6.81 -6.71
C PHE A 37 -9.52 -7.25 -6.91
N ILE A 38 -9.30 -8.01 -7.98
CA ILE A 38 -7.97 -8.23 -8.55
C ILE A 38 -7.92 -7.49 -9.88
N CYS A 39 -6.88 -6.67 -10.08
CA CYS A 39 -6.70 -5.88 -11.29
C CYS A 39 -5.44 -6.32 -12.01
N VAL A 40 -5.56 -6.73 -13.27
CA VAL A 40 -4.45 -7.22 -14.10
C VAL A 40 -4.33 -6.36 -15.33
N ARG A 41 -3.12 -5.88 -15.60
CA ARG A 41 -2.78 -5.22 -16.86
C ARG A 41 -2.21 -6.26 -17.82
N GLU A 42 -2.78 -6.32 -19.01
CA GLU A 42 -2.37 -7.22 -20.07
C GLU A 42 -2.11 -6.41 -21.34
N LYS A 43 -1.05 -6.74 -22.05
CA LYS A 43 -0.77 -6.19 -23.39
C LYS A 43 -0.79 -7.33 -24.39
N ILE A 44 -1.65 -7.23 -25.39
CA ILE A 44 -1.74 -8.18 -26.50
C ILE A 44 -1.38 -7.41 -27.77
N TYR A 45 -0.24 -7.74 -28.38
CA TYR A 45 0.35 -6.96 -29.47
C TYR A 45 0.48 -5.48 -29.08
N ASP A 46 -0.18 -4.57 -29.81
CA ASP A 46 -0.18 -3.14 -29.53
C ASP A 46 -1.37 -2.64 -28.70
N THR A 47 -2.30 -3.53 -28.33
CA THR A 47 -3.46 -3.14 -27.53
C THR A 47 -3.26 -3.49 -26.05
N ALA A 48 -3.41 -2.48 -25.19
CA ALA A 48 -3.38 -2.64 -23.74
C ALA A 48 -4.80 -2.80 -23.17
N PHE A 49 -4.92 -3.71 -22.22
CA PHE A 49 -6.14 -4.01 -21.51
C PHE A 49 -5.91 -3.97 -20.00
N VAL A 50 -6.95 -3.55 -19.29
CA VAL A 50 -7.09 -3.78 -17.86
C VAL A 50 -8.21 -4.80 -17.67
N ILE A 51 -7.89 -5.90 -17.01
CA ILE A 51 -8.82 -6.96 -16.63
C ILE A 51 -9.09 -6.82 -15.15
N ILE A 52 -10.36 -6.77 -14.79
CA ILE A 52 -10.83 -6.60 -13.41
C ILE A 52 -11.63 -7.83 -13.04
N ILE A 53 -11.18 -8.54 -12.02
CA ILE A 53 -11.85 -9.69 -11.44
C ILE A 53 -12.57 -9.18 -10.19
N ASP A 54 -13.89 -9.20 -10.22
CA ASP A 54 -14.72 -8.94 -9.05
C ASP A 54 -14.81 -10.22 -8.23
N MET A 55 -14.35 -10.21 -6.98
CA MET A 55 -14.32 -11.41 -6.15
C MET A 55 -15.71 -11.85 -5.69
N ALA A 56 -16.75 -11.02 -5.91
CA ALA A 56 -18.14 -11.44 -5.76
C ALA A 56 -18.64 -12.28 -6.96
N ASP A 57 -18.01 -12.14 -8.14
CA ASP A 57 -18.31 -12.90 -9.35
C ASP A 57 -17.02 -13.21 -10.14
N PRO A 58 -16.12 -14.03 -9.57
CA PRO A 58 -14.76 -14.18 -10.08
C PRO A 58 -14.70 -14.89 -11.44
N THR A 59 -15.75 -15.60 -11.84
CA THR A 59 -15.82 -16.32 -13.11
C THR A 59 -16.13 -15.43 -14.30
N ASN A 60 -16.50 -14.16 -14.07
CA ASN A 60 -16.83 -13.20 -15.14
C ASN A 60 -15.92 -11.95 -15.11
N PRO A 61 -14.60 -12.08 -15.40
CA PRO A 61 -13.70 -10.93 -15.44
C PRO A 61 -14.13 -9.87 -16.47
N ILE A 62 -14.04 -8.59 -16.08
CA ILE A 62 -14.34 -7.46 -16.94
C ILE A 62 -13.05 -7.02 -17.64
N LYS A 63 -12.98 -7.19 -18.96
CA LYS A 63 -11.87 -6.70 -19.79
C LYS A 63 -12.22 -5.33 -20.40
N ARG A 64 -11.36 -4.33 -20.18
CA ARG A 64 -11.51 -2.96 -20.72
C ARG A 64 -10.26 -2.56 -21.51
N PRO A 65 -10.39 -1.98 -22.71
CA PRO A 65 -9.26 -1.43 -23.46
C PRO A 65 -8.79 -0.14 -22.76
N ILE A 66 -7.72 -0.23 -21.99
CA ILE A 66 -7.18 0.87 -21.19
C ILE A 66 -5.65 0.82 -21.29
N THR A 67 -5.07 1.92 -21.76
CA THR A 67 -3.61 2.10 -21.82
C THR A 67 -3.16 2.85 -20.57
N ALA A 68 -2.46 2.15 -19.68
CA ALA A 68 -1.90 2.72 -18.44
C ALA A 68 -0.65 1.94 -18.00
N ASP A 69 0.30 2.64 -17.39
CA ASP A 69 1.50 2.06 -16.77
C ASP A 69 1.19 1.36 -15.45
N SER A 70 0.13 1.78 -14.77
CA SER A 70 -0.32 1.20 -13.52
C SER A 70 -1.82 1.40 -13.34
N ALA A 71 -2.47 0.45 -12.69
CA ALA A 71 -3.89 0.46 -12.42
C ALA A 71 -4.16 -0.16 -11.05
N ILE A 72 -4.89 0.55 -10.18
CA ILE A 72 -5.26 0.08 -8.83
C ILE A 72 -6.75 0.32 -8.59
N MET A 73 -7.46 -0.74 -8.20
CA MET A 73 -8.89 -0.67 -7.88
C MET A 73 -9.10 -0.09 -6.49
N ASN A 74 -10.16 0.69 -6.33
CA ASN A 74 -10.59 1.17 -5.02
C ASN A 74 -10.89 -0.03 -4.09
N PRO A 75 -10.63 0.08 -2.77
CA PRO A 75 -10.83 -1.04 -1.85
C PRO A 75 -12.28 -1.56 -1.76
N THR A 76 -13.27 -0.75 -2.14
CA THR A 76 -14.70 -1.09 -1.94
C THR A 76 -15.57 -0.85 -3.18
N SER A 77 -15.33 0.21 -3.93
CA SER A 77 -16.19 0.65 -5.03
C SER A 77 -15.61 0.33 -6.41
N LYS A 78 -16.46 0.38 -7.46
CA LYS A 78 -16.03 0.20 -8.86
C LYS A 78 -15.36 1.45 -9.43
N VAL A 79 -14.42 2.00 -8.66
CA VAL A 79 -13.55 3.13 -9.02
C VAL A 79 -12.14 2.61 -9.24
N ILE A 80 -11.49 3.05 -10.30
CA ILE A 80 -10.13 2.67 -10.65
C ILE A 80 -9.26 3.91 -10.75
N ALA A 81 -8.06 3.83 -10.17
CA ALA A 81 -7.03 4.81 -10.41
C ALA A 81 -6.07 4.29 -11.48
N LEU A 82 -5.79 5.12 -12.50
CA LEU A 82 -4.91 4.84 -13.62
C LEU A 82 -3.73 5.82 -13.65
N LYS A 83 -2.53 5.31 -13.93
CA LYS A 83 -1.32 6.11 -14.16
C LYS A 83 -0.85 5.96 -15.61
N ALA A 84 -0.63 7.07 -16.29
CA ALA A 84 0.00 7.13 -17.61
C ALA A 84 1.07 8.24 -17.63
N GLY A 85 2.34 7.84 -17.67
CA GLY A 85 3.48 8.71 -17.38
C GLY A 85 3.33 9.37 -16.00
N LYS A 86 3.32 10.71 -16.02
CA LYS A 86 3.08 11.58 -14.86
C LYS A 86 1.61 11.92 -14.63
N THR A 87 0.70 11.48 -15.50
CA THR A 87 -0.73 11.77 -15.36
C THR A 87 -1.42 10.68 -14.54
N LEU A 88 -2.03 11.08 -13.43
CA LEU A 88 -2.87 10.24 -12.58
C LEU A 88 -4.34 10.54 -12.86
N GLN A 89 -5.17 9.51 -12.95
CA GLN A 89 -6.60 9.63 -13.23
C GLN A 89 -7.40 8.74 -12.28
N ILE A 90 -8.54 9.24 -11.81
CA ILE A 90 -9.52 8.45 -11.08
C ILE A 90 -10.75 8.33 -11.98
N PHE A 91 -11.17 7.11 -12.27
CA PHE A 91 -12.25 6.80 -13.19
C PHE A 91 -13.30 5.92 -12.51
N ASN A 92 -14.56 6.29 -12.64
CA ASN A 92 -15.67 5.46 -12.22
C ASN A 92 -16.05 4.52 -13.36
N ILE A 93 -15.88 3.21 -13.14
CA ILE A 93 -16.08 2.20 -14.18
C ILE A 93 -17.56 2.02 -14.50
N GLU A 94 -18.41 2.10 -13.49
CA GLU A 94 -19.86 1.89 -13.62
C GLU A 94 -20.50 3.06 -14.37
N LEU A 95 -20.18 4.29 -13.96
CA LEU A 95 -20.66 5.51 -14.60
C LEU A 95 -19.91 5.85 -15.90
N ARG A 96 -18.85 5.10 -16.23
CA ARG A 96 -17.97 5.34 -17.39
C ARG A 96 -17.48 6.78 -17.48
N ARG A 97 -17.15 7.38 -16.33
CA ARG A 97 -16.81 8.79 -16.21
C ARG A 97 -15.49 8.98 -15.49
N ARG A 98 -14.63 9.84 -16.04
CA ARG A 98 -13.45 10.35 -15.35
C ARG A 98 -13.89 11.26 -14.20
N MET A 99 -13.54 10.88 -12.98
CA MET A 99 -13.82 11.65 -11.77
C MET A 99 -12.80 12.76 -11.59
N LYS A 100 -11.50 12.41 -11.61
CA LYS A 100 -10.40 13.36 -11.38
C LYS A 100 -9.21 13.05 -12.28
N THR A 101 -8.41 14.07 -12.57
CA THR A 101 -7.14 13.95 -13.28
C THR A 101 -6.15 14.92 -12.67
N TYR A 102 -4.89 14.51 -12.58
CA TYR A 102 -3.82 15.36 -12.08
C TYR A 102 -2.51 15.00 -12.79
N ALA A 103 -1.76 16.00 -13.24
CA ALA A 103 -0.42 15.81 -13.80
C ALA A 103 0.60 16.11 -12.70
N MET A 104 1.34 15.09 -12.28
CA MET A 104 2.42 15.23 -11.30
C MET A 104 3.61 15.97 -11.91
N GLU A 105 4.33 16.72 -11.09
CA GLU A 105 5.62 17.33 -11.46
C GLU A 105 6.72 16.26 -11.51
N GLU A 106 6.70 15.34 -10.53
CA GLU A 106 7.62 14.21 -10.39
C GLU A 106 6.98 12.89 -10.85
N ASP A 107 7.81 11.91 -11.17
CA ASP A 107 7.31 10.57 -11.49
C ASP A 107 6.77 9.88 -10.23
N CYS A 108 5.55 9.36 -10.35
CA CYS A 108 4.94 8.49 -9.35
C CYS A 108 5.54 7.09 -9.46
N ILE A 109 6.42 6.75 -8.52
CA ILE A 109 7.16 5.48 -8.53
C ILE A 109 6.39 4.34 -7.85
N PHE A 110 5.53 4.66 -6.88
CA PHE A 110 4.66 3.70 -6.19
C PHE A 110 3.42 4.43 -5.70
N TRP A 111 2.29 3.73 -5.66
CA TRP A 111 1.04 4.30 -5.18
C TRP A 111 0.10 3.19 -4.72
N LYS A 112 -0.77 3.55 -3.77
CA LYS A 112 -1.66 2.60 -3.10
C LYS A 112 -2.90 3.31 -2.56
N TRP A 113 -4.05 2.66 -2.56
CA TRP A 113 -5.18 3.13 -1.76
C TRP A 113 -4.86 2.94 -0.27
N VAL A 114 -4.80 4.04 0.48
CA VAL A 114 -4.57 4.02 1.94
C VAL A 114 -5.89 4.01 2.71
N SER A 115 -6.98 4.44 2.06
CA SER A 115 -8.35 4.31 2.55
C SER A 115 -9.31 4.11 1.38
N VAL A 116 -10.61 4.03 1.66
CA VAL A 116 -11.65 3.97 0.62
C VAL A 116 -11.76 5.25 -0.21
N ASN A 117 -11.18 6.36 0.23
CA ASN A 117 -11.27 7.64 -0.47
C ASN A 117 -9.92 8.29 -0.74
N THR A 118 -8.80 7.75 -0.24
CA THR A 118 -7.48 8.41 -0.35
C THR A 118 -6.44 7.47 -0.95
N ILE A 119 -5.69 7.99 -1.92
CA ILE A 119 -4.54 7.35 -2.54
C ILE A 119 -3.26 7.95 -1.95
N GLY A 120 -2.38 7.10 -1.44
CA GLY A 120 -1.01 7.47 -1.12
C GLY A 120 -0.14 7.35 -2.37
N ILE A 121 0.58 8.41 -2.70
CA ILE A 121 1.46 8.51 -3.87
C ILE A 121 2.88 8.72 -3.37
N VAL A 122 3.78 7.82 -3.72
CA VAL A 122 5.21 7.95 -3.46
C VAL A 122 5.87 8.38 -4.76
N ALA A 123 6.36 9.61 -4.79
CA ALA A 123 7.15 10.16 -5.88
C ALA A 123 8.65 9.97 -5.65
N GLU A 124 9.48 10.53 -6.52
CA GLU A 124 10.94 10.44 -6.42
C GLU A 124 11.47 11.07 -5.12
N THR A 125 10.98 12.25 -4.75
CA THR A 125 11.50 12.95 -3.56
C THR A 125 10.50 13.03 -2.42
N SER A 126 9.20 12.92 -2.70
CA SER A 126 8.15 13.25 -1.74
C SER A 126 7.01 12.23 -1.73
N VAL A 127 6.23 12.23 -0.65
CA VAL A 127 5.01 11.43 -0.51
C VAL A 127 3.81 12.34 -0.43
N TYR A 128 2.75 12.01 -1.15
CA TYR A 128 1.52 12.79 -1.27
C TYR A 128 0.30 11.94 -0.91
N HIS A 129 -0.76 12.57 -0.42
CA HIS A 129 -2.10 11.99 -0.33
C HIS A 129 -3.03 12.68 -1.32
N TRP A 130 -3.80 11.89 -2.06
CA TRP A 130 -4.78 12.40 -3.01
C TRP A 130 -6.14 11.78 -2.73
N THR A 131 -7.08 12.57 -2.24
CA THR A 131 -8.46 12.12 -2.04
C THR A 131 -9.24 12.13 -3.35
N MET A 132 -10.10 11.13 -3.53
CA MET A 132 -11.04 11.05 -4.65
C MET A 132 -12.24 11.99 -4.50
N GLU A 133 -12.40 12.62 -3.34
CA GLU A 133 -13.49 13.54 -3.04
C GLU A 133 -13.16 14.98 -3.48
N GLY A 134 -14.20 15.68 -3.96
CA GLY A 134 -14.12 17.07 -4.43
C GLY A 134 -13.04 17.32 -5.48
N ASP A 135 -12.65 18.58 -5.62
CA ASP A 135 -11.65 19.04 -6.60
C ASP A 135 -10.23 19.17 -6.03
N SER A 136 -9.98 18.56 -4.87
CA SER A 136 -8.67 18.60 -4.20
C SER A 136 -7.56 17.99 -5.06
N GLN A 137 -6.41 18.65 -5.05
CA GLN A 137 -5.18 18.16 -5.68
C GLN A 137 -4.38 17.30 -4.68
N PRO A 138 -3.40 16.49 -5.14
CA PRO A 138 -2.50 15.77 -4.23
C PRO A 138 -1.81 16.73 -3.26
N VAL A 139 -1.87 16.41 -1.97
CA VAL A 139 -1.26 17.20 -0.90
C VAL A 139 0.01 16.51 -0.43
N LYS A 140 1.13 17.23 -0.39
CA LYS A 140 2.40 16.72 0.11
C LYS A 140 2.30 16.43 1.61
N MET A 141 2.72 15.23 2.01
CA MET A 141 2.72 14.79 3.40
C MET A 141 4.10 14.92 4.05
N PHE A 142 5.15 14.45 3.37
CA PHE A 142 6.54 14.52 3.82
C PHE A 142 7.54 14.24 2.69
N ASP A 143 8.80 14.61 2.90
CA ASP A 143 9.93 14.27 2.04
C ASP A 143 10.46 12.87 2.32
N ARG A 144 10.82 12.14 1.27
CA ARG A 144 11.48 10.83 1.38
C ARG A 144 12.83 11.00 2.04
N HIS A 145 13.05 10.22 3.08
CA HIS A 145 14.31 10.20 3.81
C HIS A 145 15.42 9.63 2.92
N GLN A 146 16.63 10.19 3.03
CA GLN A 146 17.80 9.79 2.25
C GLN A 146 18.12 8.29 2.29
N SER A 147 17.74 7.61 3.37
CA SER A 147 17.92 6.16 3.49
C SER A 147 17.14 5.36 2.45
N LEU A 148 16.06 5.91 1.87
CA LEU A 148 15.23 5.28 0.84
C LEU A 148 15.67 5.59 -0.59
N LEU A 149 16.76 6.37 -0.79
CA LEU A 149 17.28 6.64 -2.13
C LEU A 149 17.81 5.35 -2.76
N GLY A 150 17.48 5.12 -4.03
CA GLY A 150 17.85 3.90 -4.76
C GLY A 150 17.12 2.62 -4.32
N CYS A 151 16.18 2.70 -3.35
CA CYS A 151 15.34 1.58 -2.96
C CYS A 151 14.17 1.40 -3.93
N GLN A 152 13.83 0.16 -4.26
CA GLN A 152 12.56 -0.18 -4.88
C GLN A 152 11.47 -0.09 -3.81
N ILE A 153 10.52 0.84 -3.98
CA ILE A 153 9.39 0.97 -3.05
C ILE A 153 8.42 -0.18 -3.28
N ILE A 154 8.12 -0.92 -2.21
CA ILE A 154 7.27 -2.11 -2.24
C ILE A 154 5.96 -1.92 -1.49
N ASN A 155 5.88 -0.94 -0.58
CA ASN A 155 4.65 -0.68 0.15
C ASN A 155 4.59 0.75 0.69
N TYR A 156 3.36 1.21 0.92
CA TYR A 156 3.05 2.42 1.67
C TYR A 156 1.84 2.13 2.56
N ARG A 157 1.95 2.45 3.86
CA ARG A 157 0.90 2.18 4.85
C ARG A 157 0.66 3.38 5.74
N THR A 158 -0.53 3.43 6.31
CA THR A 158 -0.93 4.41 7.32
C THR A 158 -1.59 3.70 8.49
N ASP A 159 -1.65 4.36 9.65
CA ASP A 159 -2.62 3.98 10.66
C ASP A 159 -4.04 4.45 10.24
N GLU A 160 -5.06 4.00 10.98
CA GLU A 160 -6.47 4.36 10.70
C GLU A 160 -6.74 5.86 10.79
N SER A 161 -6.00 6.60 11.62
CA SER A 161 -6.19 8.05 11.78
C SER A 161 -5.36 8.90 10.83
N LEU A 162 -4.59 8.26 9.92
CA LEU A 162 -3.67 8.92 8.99
C LEU A 162 -2.66 9.85 9.69
N GLN A 163 -2.30 9.57 10.95
CA GLN A 163 -1.33 10.34 11.73
C GLN A 163 0.08 9.72 11.69
N TRP A 164 0.17 8.45 11.34
CA TRP A 164 1.41 7.70 11.15
C TRP A 164 1.46 7.17 9.73
N LEU A 165 2.52 7.53 9.02
CA LEU A 165 2.71 7.20 7.62
C LEU A 165 4.01 6.39 7.48
N LEU A 166 3.98 5.32 6.70
CA LEU A 166 5.12 4.44 6.54
C LEU A 166 5.39 4.16 5.06
N VAL A 167 6.57 4.54 4.58
CA VAL A 167 7.10 4.07 3.29
C VAL A 167 8.04 2.89 3.54
N ASN A 168 7.90 1.84 2.75
CA ASN A 168 8.77 0.66 2.81
C ASN A 168 9.39 0.40 1.44
N GLY A 169 10.71 0.30 1.41
CA GLY A 169 11.50 0.00 0.22
C GLY A 169 12.52 -1.11 0.48
N ILE A 170 12.98 -1.74 -0.59
CA ILE A 170 14.01 -2.77 -0.54
C ILE A 170 15.16 -2.45 -1.49
N GLN A 171 16.35 -2.92 -1.14
CA GLN A 171 17.53 -2.80 -1.98
C GLN A 171 18.36 -4.09 -1.90
N ALA A 172 18.88 -4.54 -3.04
CA ALA A 172 19.87 -5.61 -3.05
C ALA A 172 21.23 -5.05 -2.62
N GLN A 173 21.82 -5.62 -1.56
CA GLN A 173 23.16 -5.30 -1.08
C GLN A 173 23.85 -6.61 -0.71
N GLU A 174 25.08 -6.83 -1.21
CA GLU A 174 25.92 -7.98 -0.82
C GLU A 174 25.21 -9.35 -0.93
N GLY A 175 24.41 -9.56 -1.98
CA GLY A 175 23.67 -10.80 -2.19
C GLY A 175 22.44 -11.02 -1.28
N ARG A 176 22.06 -10.03 -0.47
CA ARG A 176 20.84 -10.03 0.35
C ARG A 176 19.91 -8.87 0.00
N VAL A 177 18.62 -9.03 0.33
CA VAL A 177 17.62 -7.96 0.24
C VAL A 177 17.56 -7.23 1.58
N VAL A 178 17.97 -5.97 1.61
CA VAL A 178 17.88 -5.09 2.78
C VAL A 178 16.58 -4.30 2.71
N GLY A 179 15.78 -4.34 3.77
CA GLY A 179 14.54 -3.59 3.89
C GLY A 179 14.76 -2.27 4.61
N ARG A 180 14.24 -1.18 4.05
CA ARG A 180 14.36 0.17 4.59
C ARG A 180 12.98 0.79 4.70
N MET A 181 12.68 1.32 5.87
CA MET A 181 11.42 1.97 6.17
C MET A 181 11.64 3.40 6.65
N GLN A 182 10.71 4.28 6.30
CA GLN A 182 10.59 5.61 6.88
C GLN A 182 9.24 5.71 7.57
N LEU A 183 9.25 5.80 8.90
CA LEU A 183 8.08 6.07 9.72
C LEU A 183 7.98 7.57 9.97
N TYR A 184 6.88 8.20 9.56
CA TYR A 184 6.63 9.62 9.70
C TYR A 184 5.44 9.87 10.62
N SER A 185 5.58 10.84 11.53
CA SER A 185 4.50 11.36 12.37
C SER A 185 3.98 12.68 11.78
N VAL A 186 2.71 12.73 11.41
CA VAL A 186 2.06 13.93 10.88
C VAL A 186 1.99 15.03 11.93
N GLU A 187 1.60 14.68 13.15
CA GLU A 187 1.46 15.61 14.28
C GLU A 187 2.81 16.24 14.66
N ARG A 188 3.85 15.41 14.79
CA ARG A 188 5.18 15.88 15.22
C ARG A 188 6.04 16.39 14.07
N LYS A 189 5.65 16.12 12.82
CA LYS A 189 6.41 16.45 11.59
C LYS A 189 7.85 15.91 11.60
N VAL A 190 8.03 14.70 12.14
CA VAL A 190 9.35 14.03 12.22
C VAL A 190 9.31 12.67 11.55
N SER A 191 10.43 12.32 10.93
CA SER A 191 10.67 11.00 10.32
C SER A 191 11.70 10.21 11.11
N GLN A 192 11.51 8.90 11.18
CA GLN A 192 12.50 7.95 11.68
C GLN A 192 12.78 6.90 10.62
N SER A 193 14.07 6.67 10.34
CA SER A 193 14.51 5.58 9.48
C SER A 193 14.63 4.29 10.29
N ILE A 194 14.08 3.19 9.78
CA ILE A 194 14.06 1.88 10.45
C ILE A 194 14.46 0.80 9.43
N GLU A 195 15.31 -0.14 9.80
CA GLU A 195 15.57 -1.33 8.99
C GLU A 195 14.42 -2.34 9.19
N GLY A 196 13.72 -2.69 8.11
CA GLY A 196 12.62 -3.65 8.15
C GLY A 196 12.06 -3.97 6.78
N HIS A 197 11.52 -5.18 6.65
CA HIS A 197 11.06 -5.74 5.38
C HIS A 197 9.55 -5.67 5.22
N ALA A 198 8.80 -5.81 6.31
CA ALA A 198 7.35 -5.76 6.32
C ALA A 198 6.85 -5.13 7.62
N ALA A 199 5.74 -4.40 7.55
CA ALA A 199 5.15 -3.77 8.72
C ALA A 199 3.63 -3.61 8.59
N ALA A 200 2.98 -3.39 9.74
CA ALA A 200 1.55 -3.12 9.86
C ALA A 200 1.27 -2.20 11.05
N PHE A 201 0.16 -1.47 10.96
CA PHE A 201 -0.45 -0.76 12.08
C PHE A 201 -1.68 -1.52 12.56
N THR A 202 -1.87 -1.57 13.87
CA THR A 202 -3.02 -2.27 14.48
C THR A 202 -3.55 -1.46 15.65
N GLN A 203 -4.87 -1.33 15.78
CA GLN A 203 -5.48 -0.79 16.98
C GLN A 203 -5.64 -1.90 18.03
N PHE A 204 -5.14 -1.65 19.24
CA PHE A 204 -5.16 -2.62 20.33
C PHE A 204 -5.54 -1.96 21.66
N LYS A 205 -6.60 -2.47 22.30
CA LYS A 205 -7.05 -1.99 23.61
C LYS A 205 -6.58 -2.96 24.68
N LEU A 206 -5.63 -2.51 25.51
CA LEU A 206 -5.23 -3.23 26.72
C LEU A 206 -6.38 -3.22 27.74
N GLU A 207 -6.54 -4.31 28.48
CA GLU A 207 -7.65 -4.51 29.43
C GLU A 207 -7.79 -3.36 30.45
N ALA A 208 -6.66 -2.79 30.90
CA ALA A 208 -6.64 -1.69 31.86
C ALA A 208 -6.78 -0.29 31.22
N ASN A 209 -6.73 -0.17 29.88
CA ASN A 209 -6.71 1.11 29.20
C ASN A 209 -8.12 1.60 28.81
N LYS A 210 -8.41 2.87 29.12
CA LYS A 210 -9.65 3.53 28.69
C LYS A 210 -9.72 3.73 27.17
N LYS A 211 -8.58 4.02 26.54
CA LYS A 211 -8.46 4.30 25.10
C LYS A 211 -7.69 3.19 24.38
N THR A 212 -8.07 2.94 23.14
CA THR A 212 -7.34 2.05 22.23
C THR A 212 -6.00 2.67 21.87
N SER A 213 -4.95 1.85 21.84
CA SER A 213 -3.60 2.25 21.43
C SER A 213 -3.33 1.82 20.00
N THR A 214 -2.65 2.67 19.24
CA THR A 214 -2.13 2.30 17.92
C THR A 214 -0.79 1.59 18.10
N LEU A 215 -0.63 0.39 17.54
CA LEU A 215 0.60 -0.38 17.57
C LEU A 215 1.22 -0.40 16.18
N PHE A 216 2.55 -0.41 16.14
CA PHE A 216 3.32 -0.53 14.92
C PHE A 216 4.24 -1.75 15.01
N SER A 217 3.90 -2.77 14.26
CA SER A 217 4.69 -4.00 14.22
C SER A 217 5.42 -4.11 12.90
N PHE A 218 6.68 -4.51 12.94
CA PHE A 218 7.48 -4.78 11.76
C PHE A 218 8.35 -6.02 11.92
N ALA A 219 8.75 -6.60 10.81
CA ALA A 219 9.64 -7.75 10.76
C ALA A 219 10.85 -7.40 9.90
N VAL A 220 12.02 -7.88 10.34
CA VAL A 220 13.31 -7.66 9.67
C VAL A 220 14.07 -8.97 9.61
N ARG A 221 14.73 -9.24 8.49
CA ARG A 221 15.71 -10.34 8.37
C ARG A 221 17.12 -9.76 8.26
N GLY A 222 17.81 -9.75 9.39
CA GLY A 222 19.21 -9.32 9.47
C GLY A 222 20.19 -10.46 9.16
N PRO A 223 21.52 -10.19 9.22
CA PRO A 223 22.55 -11.21 9.01
C PRO A 223 22.45 -12.40 9.97
N GLN A 224 21.95 -12.17 11.19
CA GLN A 224 21.76 -13.19 12.22
C GLN A 224 20.41 -13.93 12.14
N GLY A 225 19.60 -13.68 11.10
CA GLY A 225 18.29 -14.31 10.91
C GLY A 225 17.09 -13.36 10.99
N GLY A 226 15.89 -13.94 10.92
CA GLY A 226 14.62 -13.20 10.99
C GLY A 226 14.26 -12.82 12.43
N LYS A 227 13.90 -11.55 12.66
CA LYS A 227 13.37 -11.04 13.92
C LYS A 227 12.05 -10.32 13.64
N VAL A 228 11.05 -10.58 14.46
CA VAL A 228 9.78 -9.82 14.47
C VAL A 228 9.83 -8.87 15.66
N SER A 229 9.63 -7.58 15.40
CA SER A 229 9.65 -6.51 16.40
C SER A 229 8.28 -5.84 16.42
N SER A 230 7.58 -5.97 17.55
CA SER A 230 6.36 -5.19 17.78
C SER A 230 6.70 -4.00 18.65
N ASN A 231 6.76 -2.81 18.05
CA ASN A 231 7.05 -1.58 18.78
C ASN A 231 5.73 -0.84 19.07
N LYS A 232 5.55 -0.38 20.30
CA LYS A 232 4.42 0.48 20.63
C LYS A 232 4.66 1.85 19.99
N VAL A 233 3.88 2.20 18.97
CA VAL A 233 3.81 3.59 18.48
C VAL A 233 2.86 4.34 19.41
N PHE A 234 3.43 5.03 20.40
CA PHE A 234 2.66 5.70 21.44
C PHE A 234 1.68 6.73 20.85
N LYS A 235 0.39 6.56 21.19
CA LYS A 235 -0.52 7.68 21.44
C LYS A 235 -0.98 7.56 22.91
N VAL A 236 -0.12 7.98 23.83
CA VAL A 236 -0.49 8.11 25.26
C VAL A 236 -1.39 9.33 25.36
N ASN A 237 -2.63 9.12 25.76
CA ASN A 237 -3.53 10.22 26.05
C ASN A 237 -4.23 9.96 27.39
N THR A 238 -3.39 9.90 28.44
CA THR A 238 -3.71 10.02 29.87
C THR A 238 -2.40 10.29 30.63
N ASP A 239 -2.22 11.53 31.09
CA ASP A 239 -1.56 11.99 32.32
C ASP A 239 -0.50 11.11 33.00
N CYS A 240 0.50 10.63 32.26
CA CYS A 240 1.76 10.22 32.85
C CYS A 240 2.88 10.68 31.91
N ALA A 241 3.52 11.77 32.30
CA ALA A 241 4.78 12.21 31.76
C ALA A 241 5.83 11.10 31.97
N GLU A 242 6.80 11.06 31.05
CA GLU A 242 7.92 10.11 31.00
C GLU A 242 7.59 8.70 30.51
N LEU A 243 7.80 8.49 29.21
CA LEU A 243 8.48 7.28 28.74
C LEU A 243 9.15 7.61 27.40
N GLN A 244 10.47 7.69 27.47
CA GLN A 244 11.39 7.96 26.38
C GLN A 244 11.15 7.00 25.20
N MET A 245 11.44 7.48 23.99
CA MET A 245 11.71 6.61 22.86
C MET A 245 12.80 5.61 23.26
N LEU A 246 12.43 4.37 23.55
CA LEU A 246 13.37 3.27 23.72
C LEU A 246 13.90 2.86 22.34
N PHE A 247 14.80 3.68 21.82
CA PHE A 247 15.74 3.36 20.75
C PHE A 247 17.07 4.04 21.08
N ALA A 248 17.78 3.46 22.05
CA ALA A 248 19.23 3.50 22.13
C ALA A 248 19.74 2.09 21.82
#